data_AF-A0A7C1HZ22-F1
#
_entry.id   AF-A0A7C1HZ22-F1
#
_cell.length_a   1.000
_cell.length_b   1.000
_cell.length_c   1.000
_cell.angle_alpha   90.00
_cell.angle_beta   90.00
_cell.angle_gamma   90.00
#
_symmetry.space_group_name_H-M   'P 1'
#
loop_
_entity.id
_entity.type
_entity.pdbx_description
1 polymer ?
#
loop_
_entity_poly.entity_id
_entity_poly.type
_entity_poly.pdbx_seq_one_letter_code
_entity_poly.pdbx_strand_id
1 'polypeptide(L)'
;MKQDLSSLLADLSVIHQDFKLIHAREIEVAEWVRWKCRYGCKAYGKHLGCPPYTPEVEETRKLVQCYERAIVVRLEAHPNRNVPPSSIHHHLWDSIKQLHDTLFALERHAFLAGYYKAFALGGLPCSYCDDCLPERPDVRLDHATKRFCQHQDRMRPSMEAVGIDAFATVRRVGYEVEVLTSPEQPVTLFGLVLLD
;
A
#
# COMPACT_ATOMS: atom_id res chain seq x y z
N MET A 1 8.78 -15.50 21.69
CA MET A 1 10.08 -14.82 21.70
C MET A 1 10.22 -14.14 20.35
N LYS A 2 10.55 -12.84 20.29
CA LYS A 2 10.70 -12.11 19.02
C LYS A 2 11.92 -12.63 18.27
N GLN A 3 11.74 -12.98 17.00
CA GLN A 3 12.82 -13.40 16.10
C GLN A 3 13.74 -12.22 15.81
N ASP A 4 15.05 -12.45 15.71
CA ASP A 4 15.97 -11.38 15.31
C ASP A 4 15.70 -10.93 13.87
N LEU A 5 16.15 -9.72 13.54
CA LEU A 5 15.82 -9.10 12.26
C LEU A 5 16.41 -9.88 11.08
N SER A 6 17.62 -10.42 11.20
CA SER A 6 18.26 -11.13 10.10
C SER A 6 17.48 -12.39 9.75
N SER A 7 17.08 -13.17 10.76
CA SER A 7 16.22 -14.32 10.55
C SER A 7 14.85 -13.93 10.01
N LEU A 8 14.23 -12.84 10.50
CA LEU A 8 12.95 -12.38 9.94
C LEU A 8 13.09 -12.08 8.44
N LEU A 9 14.10 -11.29 8.05
CA LEU A 9 14.28 -10.89 6.66
C LEU A 9 14.56 -12.10 5.75
N ALA A 10 15.28 -13.11 6.25
CA ALA A 10 15.46 -14.37 5.52
C ALA A 10 14.12 -15.06 5.25
N ASP A 11 13.23 -15.15 6.25
CA ASP A 11 11.92 -15.77 6.05
C ASP A 11 11.02 -14.95 5.11
N LEU A 12 11.01 -13.62 5.27
CA LEU A 12 10.25 -12.73 4.39
C LEU A 12 10.69 -12.87 2.93
N SER A 13 11.98 -13.15 2.67
CA SER A 13 12.50 -13.39 1.32
C SER A 13 11.96 -14.66 0.65
N VAL A 14 11.49 -15.63 1.43
CA VAL A 14 10.79 -16.82 0.91
C VAL A 14 9.40 -16.45 0.40
N ILE A 15 8.74 -15.48 1.04
CA ILE A 15 7.41 -14.98 0.63
C ILE A 15 7.54 -14.06 -0.59
N HIS A 16 8.50 -13.13 -0.56
CA HIS A 16 8.78 -12.21 -1.66
C HIS A 16 10.22 -11.72 -1.59
N GLN A 17 10.97 -11.85 -2.69
CA GLN A 17 12.41 -11.58 -2.70
C GLN A 17 12.78 -10.10 -2.90
N ASP A 18 11.96 -9.34 -3.64
CA ASP A 18 12.27 -7.95 -4.00
C ASP A 18 11.71 -6.97 -2.97
N PHE A 19 12.44 -6.83 -1.86
CA PHE A 19 12.21 -5.77 -0.89
C PHE A 19 13.53 -5.21 -0.37
N LYS A 20 13.47 -4.01 0.20
CA LYS A 20 14.60 -3.36 0.87
C LYS A 20 14.22 -2.84 2.25
N LEU A 21 15.13 -3.00 3.21
CA LEU A 21 14.97 -2.44 4.56
C LEU A 21 15.12 -0.92 4.52
N ILE A 22 14.24 -0.21 5.24
CA ILE A 22 14.31 1.24 5.45
C ILE A 22 14.17 1.54 6.95
N HIS A 23 14.87 2.57 7.42
CA HIS A 23 14.60 3.11 8.76
C HIS A 23 13.29 3.92 8.69
N ALA A 24 12.36 3.72 9.63
CA ALA A 24 11.03 4.33 9.54
C ALA A 24 11.05 5.87 9.44
N ARG A 25 12.01 6.53 10.11
CA ARG A 25 12.29 7.97 9.99
C ARG A 25 12.59 8.48 8.58
N GLU A 26 12.98 7.62 7.64
CA GLU A 26 13.24 7.98 6.24
C GLU A 26 11.96 7.85 5.37
N ILE A 27 10.84 7.42 5.94
CA ILE A 27 9.54 7.41 5.26
C ILE A 27 9.04 8.86 5.18
N GLU A 28 8.83 9.34 3.96
CA GLU A 28 8.46 10.72 3.71
C GLU A 28 6.93 10.85 3.70
N VAL A 29 6.38 11.66 4.60
CA VAL A 29 4.93 11.90 4.73
C VAL A 29 4.63 13.37 4.44
N ALA A 30 3.86 13.65 3.39
CA ALA A 30 3.68 15.00 2.87
C ALA A 30 2.22 15.33 2.53
N GLU A 31 1.79 16.54 2.89
CA GLU A 31 0.41 17.02 2.68
C GLU A 31 0.01 17.01 1.20
N TRP A 32 0.93 17.36 0.31
CA TRP A 32 0.67 17.46 -1.12
C TRP A 32 0.20 16.12 -1.73
N VAL A 33 0.58 14.99 -1.14
CA VAL A 33 0.15 13.66 -1.59
C VAL A 33 -1.37 13.53 -1.48
N ARG A 34 -1.95 14.02 -0.38
CA ARG A 34 -3.41 14.06 -0.18
C ARG A 34 -4.09 14.95 -1.21
N TRP A 35 -3.48 16.08 -1.56
CA TRP A 35 -3.99 16.96 -2.62
C TRP A 35 -4.03 16.25 -3.98
N LYS A 36 -2.97 15.50 -4.33
CA LYS A 36 -2.94 14.70 -5.56
C LYS A 36 -4.01 13.61 -5.55
N CYS A 37 -4.23 12.92 -4.42
CA CYS A 37 -5.33 11.97 -4.29
C CYS A 37 -6.68 12.65 -4.52
N ARG A 38 -6.95 13.78 -3.82
CA ARG A 38 -8.25 14.45 -3.85
C ARG A 38 -8.62 15.07 -5.19
N TYR A 39 -7.65 15.63 -5.90
CA TYR A 39 -7.91 16.43 -7.10
C TYR A 39 -7.31 15.83 -8.38
N GLY A 40 -6.42 14.85 -8.27
CA GLY A 40 -5.74 14.22 -9.41
C GLY A 40 -6.09 12.76 -9.66
N CYS A 41 -6.75 12.06 -8.73
CA CYS A 41 -7.07 10.64 -8.86
C CYS A 41 -8.54 10.41 -9.20
N LYS A 42 -8.81 9.67 -10.29
CA LYS A 42 -10.18 9.27 -10.70
C LYS A 42 -10.84 8.27 -9.74
N ALA A 43 -10.10 7.71 -8.79
CA ALA A 43 -10.62 6.77 -7.80
C ALA A 43 -10.72 7.34 -6.39
N TYR A 44 -10.51 8.65 -6.22
CA TYR A 44 -10.78 9.31 -4.95
C TYR A 44 -12.21 9.00 -4.46
N GLY A 45 -12.34 8.58 -3.21
CA GLY A 45 -13.62 8.23 -2.60
C GLY A 45 -14.29 6.95 -3.12
N LYS A 46 -13.65 6.17 -4.00
CA LYS A 46 -14.23 4.93 -4.55
C LYS A 46 -13.93 3.67 -3.73
N HIS A 47 -12.77 3.59 -3.09
CA HIS A 47 -12.37 2.43 -2.29
C HIS A 47 -12.20 2.82 -0.82
N LEU A 48 -12.56 1.92 0.10
CA LEU A 48 -12.34 2.15 1.54
C LEU A 48 -10.85 2.30 1.92
N GLY A 49 -9.94 1.81 1.07
CA GLY A 49 -8.49 2.01 1.22
C GLY A 49 -8.00 3.36 0.68
N CYS A 50 -8.91 4.26 0.30
CA CYS A 50 -8.62 5.59 -0.22
C CYS A 50 -9.27 6.69 0.63
N PRO A 51 -8.74 7.92 0.57
CA PRO A 51 -9.40 9.07 1.17
C PRO A 51 -10.82 9.25 0.61
N PRO A 52 -11.80 9.70 1.42
CA PRO A 52 -11.66 10.18 2.79
C PRO A 52 -11.81 9.09 3.87
N TYR A 53 -11.72 7.80 3.51
CA TYR A 53 -11.96 6.69 4.46
C TYR A 53 -10.67 6.16 5.13
N THR A 54 -9.54 6.81 4.87
CA THR A 54 -8.23 6.47 5.40
C THR A 54 -7.74 7.51 6.39
N PRO A 55 -6.83 7.14 7.32
CA PRO A 55 -6.24 8.08 8.28
C PRO A 55 -5.70 9.33 7.60
N GLU A 56 -5.78 10.46 8.28
CA GLU A 56 -5.23 11.73 7.82
C GLU A 56 -3.71 11.72 7.78
N VAL A 57 -3.14 12.69 7.07
CA VAL A 57 -1.68 12.76 6.87
C VAL A 57 -0.95 12.90 8.21
N GLU A 58 -1.51 13.67 9.16
CA GLU A 58 -0.93 13.84 10.49
C GLU A 58 -1.03 12.59 11.37
N GLU A 59 -2.12 11.82 11.26
CA GLU A 59 -2.23 10.52 11.94
C GLU A 59 -1.17 9.54 11.42
N THR A 60 -0.89 9.60 10.13
CA THR A 60 0.17 8.80 9.48
C THR A 60 1.56 9.16 9.98
N ARG A 61 1.86 10.45 10.18
CA ARG A 61 3.15 10.87 10.78
C ARG A 61 3.35 10.29 12.17
N LYS A 62 2.31 10.37 13.00
CA LYS A 62 2.32 9.81 14.36
C LYS A 62 2.50 8.30 14.33
N LEU A 63 1.80 7.60 13.44
CA LEU A 63 1.94 6.16 13.25
C LEU A 63 3.39 5.79 12.92
N VAL A 64 4.01 6.42 11.92
CA VAL A 64 5.38 6.11 11.48
C VAL A 64 6.40 6.31 12.62
N GLN A 65 6.21 7.31 13.48
CA GLN A 65 7.08 7.54 14.66
C GLN A 65 7.04 6.42 15.69
N CYS A 66 6.01 5.55 15.67
CA CYS A 66 5.92 4.39 16.55
C CYS A 66 6.79 3.20 16.10
N TYR A 67 7.54 3.31 15.01
CA TYR A 67 8.33 2.23 14.44
C TYR A 67 9.80 2.64 14.28
N GLU A 68 10.70 1.68 14.42
CA GLU A 68 12.12 1.86 14.10
C GLU A 68 12.39 1.57 12.60
N ARG A 69 11.72 0.56 12.06
CA ARG A 69 12.05 -0.04 10.76
C ARG A 69 10.80 -0.34 9.93
N ALA A 70 11.03 -0.50 8.63
CA ALA A 70 10.07 -1.02 7.68
C ALA A 70 10.79 -1.74 6.54
N ILE A 71 10.05 -2.48 5.72
CA ILE A 71 10.50 -2.94 4.40
C ILE A 71 9.68 -2.27 3.30
N VAL A 72 10.37 -1.81 2.26
CA VAL A 72 9.78 -1.36 1.00
C VAL A 72 9.74 -2.54 0.06
N VAL A 73 8.54 -2.95 -0.35
CA VAL A 73 8.32 -4.08 -1.26
C VAL A 73 8.16 -3.54 -2.68
N ARG A 74 8.88 -4.11 -3.64
CA ARG A 74 8.75 -3.78 -5.07
C ARG A 74 8.11 -4.94 -5.83
N LEU A 75 7.19 -4.63 -6.74
CA LEU A 75 6.57 -5.60 -7.62
C LEU A 75 6.48 -5.03 -9.03
N GLU A 76 6.96 -5.78 -10.03
CA GLU A 76 6.76 -5.41 -11.44
C GLU A 76 5.33 -5.75 -11.85
N ALA A 77 4.60 -4.77 -12.37
CA ALA A 77 3.22 -4.97 -12.73
C ALA A 77 3.08 -5.66 -14.10
N HIS A 78 2.08 -6.53 -14.18
CA HIS A 78 1.67 -7.21 -15.39
C HIS A 78 0.29 -6.71 -15.81
N PRO A 79 0.22 -5.78 -16.77
CA PRO A 79 -1.04 -5.17 -17.16
C PRO A 79 -1.97 -6.16 -17.88
N ASN A 80 -3.27 -6.05 -17.58
CA ASN A 80 -4.32 -6.73 -18.33
C ASN A 80 -4.55 -6.00 -19.66
N ARG A 81 -4.05 -6.60 -20.75
CA ARG A 81 -4.12 -6.04 -22.11
C ARG A 81 -5.54 -5.96 -22.69
N ASN A 82 -6.52 -6.60 -22.05
CA ASN A 82 -7.93 -6.48 -22.45
C ASN A 82 -8.58 -5.21 -21.89
N VAL A 83 -7.91 -4.49 -20.98
CA VAL A 83 -8.39 -3.24 -20.38
C VAL A 83 -7.55 -2.08 -20.91
N PRO A 84 -8.16 -0.99 -21.40
CA PRO A 84 -7.41 0.15 -21.90
C PRO A 84 -6.56 0.80 -20.80
N PRO A 85 -5.32 1.22 -21.09
CA PRO A 85 -4.44 1.84 -20.09
C PRO A 85 -5.01 3.12 -19.44
N SER A 86 -5.95 3.79 -20.11
CA SER A 86 -6.68 4.95 -19.57
C SER A 86 -7.53 4.61 -18.33
N SER A 87 -7.85 3.33 -18.14
CA SER A 87 -8.50 2.75 -16.95
C SER A 87 -7.45 2.12 -16.03
N ILE A 88 -6.43 2.89 -15.64
CA ILE A 88 -5.20 2.42 -14.99
C ILE A 88 -5.40 1.43 -13.83
N HIS A 89 -6.45 1.59 -13.01
CA HIS A 89 -6.69 0.69 -11.87
C HIS A 89 -7.15 -0.70 -12.34
N HIS A 90 -8.03 -0.76 -13.34
CA HIS A 90 -8.48 -2.02 -13.91
C HIS A 90 -7.40 -2.63 -14.83
N HIS A 91 -6.59 -1.78 -15.46
CA HIS A 91 -5.46 -2.20 -16.27
C HIS A 91 -4.39 -2.92 -15.44
N LEU A 92 -4.23 -2.56 -14.16
CA LEU A 92 -3.26 -3.17 -13.24
C LEU A 92 -3.91 -4.03 -12.14
N TRP A 93 -5.19 -4.35 -12.27
CA TRP A 93 -6.01 -4.92 -11.19
C TRP A 93 -5.41 -6.15 -10.53
N ASP A 94 -4.96 -7.12 -11.34
CA ASP A 94 -4.39 -8.36 -10.84
C ASP A 94 -3.05 -8.13 -10.14
N SER A 95 -2.21 -7.22 -10.66
CA SER A 95 -0.94 -6.85 -10.02
C SER A 95 -1.13 -6.08 -8.73
N ILE A 96 -2.13 -5.21 -8.65
CA ILE A 96 -2.50 -4.51 -7.40
C ILE A 96 -2.97 -5.53 -6.37
N LYS A 97 -3.86 -6.45 -6.76
CA LYS A 97 -4.31 -7.53 -5.89
C LYS A 97 -3.14 -8.40 -5.42
N GLN A 98 -2.22 -8.76 -6.32
CA GLN A 98 -1.01 -9.51 -5.99
C GLN A 98 -0.14 -8.76 -4.96
N LEU A 99 0.11 -7.48 -5.16
CA LEU A 99 0.86 -6.66 -4.20
C LEU A 99 0.19 -6.68 -2.81
N HIS A 100 -1.13 -6.46 -2.75
CA HIS A 100 -1.86 -6.48 -1.48
C HIS A 100 -1.83 -7.86 -0.79
N ASP A 101 -1.99 -8.95 -1.53
CA ASP A 101 -1.87 -10.32 -0.99
C ASP A 101 -0.45 -10.61 -0.48
N THR A 102 0.59 -10.18 -1.21
CA THR A 102 1.98 -10.30 -0.77
C THR A 102 2.23 -9.52 0.53
N LEU A 103 1.78 -8.27 0.59
CA LEU A 103 1.95 -7.43 1.79
C LEU A 103 1.23 -8.01 3.01
N PHE A 104 0.02 -8.55 2.82
CA PHE A 104 -0.71 -9.23 3.89
C PHE A 104 0.03 -10.48 4.38
N ALA A 105 0.61 -11.28 3.47
CA ALA A 105 1.41 -12.44 3.86
C ALA A 105 2.67 -12.04 4.65
N LEU A 106 3.37 -10.99 4.21
CA LEU A 106 4.55 -10.45 4.89
C LEU A 106 4.20 -9.89 6.29
N GLU A 107 3.13 -9.09 6.39
CA GLU A 107 2.62 -8.55 7.66
C GLU A 107 2.27 -9.68 8.64
N ARG A 108 1.52 -10.68 8.17
CA ARG A 108 1.14 -11.85 8.98
C ARG A 108 2.36 -12.63 9.47
N HIS A 109 3.35 -12.86 8.60
CA HIS A 109 4.56 -13.58 9.00
C HIS A 109 5.36 -12.79 10.04
N ALA A 110 5.57 -11.50 9.82
CA ALA A 110 6.27 -10.63 10.77
C ALA A 110 5.57 -10.60 12.14
N PHE A 111 4.23 -10.49 12.14
CA PHE A 111 3.42 -10.54 13.36
C PHE A 111 3.65 -11.86 14.13
N LEU A 112 3.58 -13.00 13.44
CA LEU A 112 3.79 -14.33 14.04
C LEU A 112 5.24 -14.55 14.52
N ALA A 113 6.21 -13.87 13.91
CA ALA A 113 7.62 -13.85 14.33
C ALA A 113 7.89 -12.93 15.54
N GLY A 114 6.86 -12.27 16.09
CA GLY A 114 6.95 -11.43 17.29
C GLY A 114 7.17 -9.93 17.02
N TYR A 115 7.09 -9.49 15.76
CA TYR A 115 6.99 -8.07 15.40
C TYR A 115 5.52 -7.65 15.49
N TYR A 116 5.01 -7.62 16.71
CA TYR A 116 3.57 -7.56 16.99
C TYR A 116 2.89 -6.26 16.52
N LYS A 117 3.66 -5.21 16.20
CA LYS A 117 3.13 -3.97 15.62
C LYS A 117 3.12 -4.00 14.09
N ALA A 118 3.56 -5.09 13.46
CA ALA A 118 3.68 -5.18 12.00
C ALA A 118 2.41 -4.69 11.30
N PHE A 119 2.58 -3.78 10.33
CA PHE A 119 1.46 -3.15 9.64
C PHE A 119 1.78 -2.88 8.17
N ALA A 120 0.96 -3.41 7.27
CA ALA A 120 1.12 -3.25 5.83
C ALA A 120 0.37 -2.02 5.27
N LEU A 121 0.98 -1.40 4.27
CA LEU A 121 0.43 -0.32 3.45
C LEU A 121 0.62 -0.68 1.97
N GLY A 122 -0.48 -0.70 1.23
CA GLY A 122 -0.52 -1.06 -0.18
C GLY A 122 0.02 0.01 -1.13
N GLY A 123 -0.17 -0.21 -2.42
CA GLY A 123 0.06 0.78 -3.47
C GLY A 123 -1.08 0.72 -4.47
N LEU A 124 -1.63 1.86 -4.86
CA LEU A 124 -2.90 1.99 -5.59
C LEU A 124 -4.11 1.49 -4.77
N PRO A 125 -5.36 1.77 -5.21
CA PRO A 125 -6.53 1.33 -4.45
C PRO A 125 -6.72 -0.18 -4.45
N CYS A 126 -7.18 -0.70 -3.31
CA CYS A 126 -7.49 -2.12 -3.10
C CYS A 126 -8.37 -2.73 -4.20
N SER A 127 -7.88 -3.81 -4.82
CA SER A 127 -8.50 -4.54 -5.95
C SER A 127 -9.11 -5.90 -5.56
N TYR A 128 -9.61 -6.05 -4.32
CA TYR A 128 -10.19 -7.33 -3.87
C TYR A 128 -11.60 -7.63 -4.36
N CYS A 129 -12.36 -6.60 -4.71
CA CYS A 129 -13.78 -6.69 -5.07
C CYS A 129 -14.06 -5.77 -6.26
N ASP A 130 -14.89 -6.23 -7.20
CA ASP A 130 -15.22 -5.51 -8.44
C ASP A 130 -15.78 -4.11 -8.16
N ASP A 131 -16.67 -4.01 -7.17
CA ASP A 131 -17.19 -2.76 -6.63
C ASP A 131 -16.95 -2.68 -5.12
N CYS A 132 -16.40 -1.55 -4.65
CA CYS A 132 -16.18 -1.33 -3.22
C CYS A 132 -17.40 -0.66 -2.58
N LEU A 133 -17.52 -0.78 -1.25
CA LEU A 133 -18.65 -0.20 -0.49
C LEU A 133 -18.97 1.26 -0.80
N PRO A 134 -17.98 2.17 -1.01
CA PRO A 134 -18.27 3.56 -1.35
C PRO A 134 -18.93 3.78 -2.71
N GLU A 135 -18.83 2.82 -3.63
CA GLU A 135 -19.46 2.90 -4.95
C GLU A 135 -20.89 2.34 -4.95
N ARG A 136 -21.33 1.73 -3.85
CA ARG A 136 -22.66 1.14 -3.73
C ARG A 136 -23.68 2.19 -3.31
N PRO A 137 -24.80 2.36 -4.06
CA PRO A 137 -25.75 3.44 -3.82
C PRO A 137 -26.56 3.28 -2.53
N ASP A 138 -26.67 2.06 -2.01
CA ASP A 138 -27.45 1.69 -0.83
C ASP A 138 -26.62 1.68 0.47
N VAL A 139 -25.31 1.89 0.38
CA VAL A 139 -24.42 1.85 1.55
C VAL A 139 -24.27 3.24 2.14
N ARG A 140 -24.64 3.39 3.42
CA ARG A 140 -24.33 4.58 4.21
C ARG A 140 -22.93 4.46 4.79
N LEU A 141 -22.09 5.42 4.45
CA LEU A 141 -20.70 5.46 4.91
C LEU A 141 -20.60 6.23 6.23
N ASP A 142 -20.05 5.56 7.24
CA ASP A 142 -19.62 6.13 8.52
C ASP A 142 -18.12 5.84 8.78
N HIS A 143 -17.59 6.32 9.90
CA HIS A 143 -16.19 6.15 10.28
C HIS A 143 -15.78 4.68 10.54
N ALA A 144 -16.75 3.78 10.73
CA ALA A 144 -16.53 2.36 10.97
C ALA A 144 -17.02 1.49 9.80
N THR A 145 -17.21 2.06 8.59
CA THR A 145 -17.74 1.36 7.40
C THR A 145 -16.93 0.10 7.06
N LYS A 146 -15.63 0.08 7.40
CA LYS A 146 -14.76 -1.09 7.23
C LYS A 146 -15.36 -2.38 7.81
N ARG A 147 -16.22 -2.32 8.85
CA ARG A 147 -16.92 -3.48 9.42
C ARG A 147 -17.80 -4.27 8.44
N PHE A 148 -18.15 -3.67 7.30
CA PHE A 148 -18.94 -4.30 6.25
C PHE A 148 -18.09 -4.78 5.07
N CYS A 149 -16.78 -4.51 5.07
CA CYS A 149 -15.89 -5.00 4.02
C CYS A 149 -15.81 -6.53 4.08
N GLN A 150 -15.93 -7.20 2.95
CA GLN A 150 -15.81 -8.67 2.87
C GLN A 150 -14.36 -9.16 3.07
N HIS A 151 -13.40 -8.22 3.13
CA HIS A 151 -11.96 -8.47 3.25
C HIS A 151 -11.37 -7.68 4.43
N GLN A 152 -12.12 -7.63 5.53
CA GLN A 152 -11.78 -6.88 6.75
C GLN A 152 -10.38 -7.20 7.29
N ASP A 153 -9.98 -8.45 7.23
CA ASP A 153 -8.72 -8.98 7.74
C ASP A 153 -7.51 -8.51 6.92
N ARG A 154 -7.65 -8.46 5.60
CA ARG A 154 -6.53 -8.20 4.67
C ARG A 154 -6.52 -6.81 4.02
N MET A 155 -7.66 -6.10 3.98
CA MET A 155 -7.71 -4.75 3.43
C MET A 155 -6.84 -3.80 4.26
N ARG A 156 -5.92 -3.10 3.57
CA ARG A 156 -5.07 -2.03 4.10
C ARG A 156 -5.16 -0.82 3.16
N PRO A 157 -4.99 0.41 3.67
CA PRO A 157 -4.88 1.58 2.81
C PRO A 157 -3.56 1.56 2.03
N SER A 158 -3.50 2.29 0.93
CA SER A 158 -2.25 2.46 0.18
C SER A 158 -1.36 3.56 0.77
N MET A 159 -0.07 3.54 0.44
CA MET A 159 0.91 4.55 0.85
C MET A 159 0.43 5.97 0.51
N GLU A 160 0.02 6.20 -0.74
CA GLU A 160 -0.47 7.50 -1.18
C GLU A 160 -1.81 7.89 -0.53
N ALA A 161 -2.66 6.91 -0.21
CA ALA A 161 -3.93 7.15 0.46
C ALA A 161 -3.77 7.64 1.91
N VAL A 162 -2.61 7.42 2.53
CA VAL A 162 -2.31 7.90 3.89
C VAL A 162 -1.32 9.08 3.88
N GLY A 163 -0.92 9.55 2.70
CA GLY A 163 -0.06 10.73 2.55
C GLY A 163 1.44 10.43 2.55
N ILE A 164 1.84 9.17 2.35
CA ILE A 164 3.25 8.81 2.14
C ILE A 164 3.63 9.16 0.71
N ASP A 165 4.70 9.94 0.55
CA ASP A 165 5.35 10.19 -0.72
C ASP A 165 6.14 8.95 -1.12
N ALA A 166 5.51 8.10 -1.93
CA ALA A 166 6.12 6.87 -2.41
C ALA A 166 7.42 7.15 -3.20
N PHE A 167 7.47 8.20 -4.01
CA PHE A 167 8.65 8.51 -4.82
C PHE A 167 9.86 8.84 -3.94
N ALA A 168 9.68 9.78 -3.00
CA ALA A 168 10.77 10.17 -2.11
C ALA A 168 11.17 9.01 -1.20
N THR A 169 10.21 8.25 -0.67
CA THR A 169 10.45 7.12 0.24
C THR A 169 11.25 6.01 -0.44
N VAL A 170 10.85 5.54 -1.64
CA VAL A 170 11.55 4.41 -2.28
C VAL A 170 12.93 4.79 -2.82
N ARG A 171 13.15 6.07 -3.14
CA ARG A 171 14.49 6.59 -3.50
C ARG A 171 15.48 6.51 -2.33
N ARG A 172 15.03 6.61 -1.07
CA ARG A 172 15.90 6.46 0.12
C ARG A 172 16.56 5.09 0.23
N VAL A 173 15.95 4.06 -0.37
CA VAL A 173 16.51 2.69 -0.43
C VAL A 173 17.14 2.38 -1.79
N GLY A 174 17.38 3.40 -2.62
CA GLY A 174 18.04 3.25 -3.92
C GLY A 174 17.20 2.50 -4.95
N TYR A 175 15.87 2.58 -4.87
CA TYR A 175 15.04 2.27 -6.04
C TYR A 175 14.98 3.50 -6.95
N GLU A 176 15.21 3.27 -8.25
CA GLU A 176 15.03 4.29 -9.27
C GLU A 176 13.56 4.28 -9.72
N VAL A 177 12.88 5.42 -9.57
CA VAL A 177 11.49 5.58 -9.97
C VAL A 177 11.34 6.94 -10.63
N GLU A 178 10.73 6.94 -11.81
CA GLU A 178 10.47 8.14 -12.59
C GLU A 178 9.00 8.20 -12.99
N VAL A 179 8.53 9.40 -13.29
CA VAL A 179 7.17 9.58 -13.80
C VAL A 179 7.10 9.02 -15.21
N LEU A 180 6.23 8.03 -15.40
CA LEU A 180 5.99 7.45 -16.72
C LEU A 180 5.31 8.46 -17.63
N THR A 181 5.76 8.52 -18.89
CA THR A 181 5.29 9.43 -19.93
C THR A 181 4.42 8.74 -20.97
N SER A 182 4.34 7.41 -20.93
CA SER A 182 3.50 6.60 -21.81
C SER A 182 2.83 5.46 -21.03
N PRO A 183 1.57 5.11 -21.35
CA PRO A 183 0.90 3.97 -20.73
C PRO A 183 1.53 2.60 -21.08
N GLU A 184 2.38 2.55 -22.10
CA GLU A 184 3.06 1.31 -22.51
C GLU A 184 4.37 1.06 -21.77
N GLN A 185 4.81 2.02 -20.95
CA GLN A 185 5.99 1.82 -20.13
C GLN A 185 5.70 0.84 -18.99
N PRO A 186 6.67 -0.03 -18.62
CA PRO A 186 6.52 -0.93 -17.50
C PRO A 186 6.20 -0.17 -16.22
N VAL A 187 5.14 -0.62 -15.53
CA VAL A 187 4.75 -0.06 -14.23
C VAL A 187 5.38 -0.88 -13.12
N THR A 188 5.98 -0.19 -12.15
CA THR A 188 6.44 -0.80 -10.91
C THR A 188 5.52 -0.36 -9.77
N LEU A 189 5.03 -1.32 -8.99
CA LEU A 189 4.24 -1.08 -7.80
C LEU A 189 5.13 -1.19 -6.56
N PHE A 190 4.82 -0.36 -5.57
CA PHE A 190 5.51 -0.38 -4.28
C PHE A 190 4.50 -0.49 -3.15
N GLY A 191 4.90 -1.21 -2.11
CA GLY A 191 4.20 -1.28 -0.84
C GLY A 191 5.18 -1.15 0.32
N LEU A 192 4.65 -1.05 1.53
CA LEU A 192 5.44 -0.85 2.74
C LEU A 192 4.91 -1.78 3.84
N VAL A 193 5.81 -2.40 4.60
CA VAL A 193 5.46 -3.10 5.85
C VAL A 193 6.27 -2.49 6.98
N LEU A 194 5.60 -1.84 7.93
CA LEU A 194 6.20 -1.34 9.16
C LEU A 194 6.56 -2.53 10.06
N LEU A 195 7.73 -2.53 10.68
CA LEU A 195 8.28 -3.65 11.44
C LEU A 195 8.80 -3.20 12.80
N ASP A 196 8.14 -3.63 13.88
CA ASP A 196 8.62 -3.50 15.26
C ASP A 196 7.87 -4.44 16.23
#